data_AF-A0A4Y9SE62-F1
#
_entry.id   AF-A0A4Y9SE62-F1
#
_cell.length_a   1.000
_cell.length_b   1.000
_cell.length_c   1.000
_cell.angle_alpha   90.00
_cell.angle_beta   90.00
_cell.angle_gamma   90.00
#
_symmetry.space_group_name_H-M   'P 1'
#
loop_
_entity.id
_entity.type
_entity.pdbx_description
1 polymer ?
#
loop_
_entity_poly.entity_id
_entity_poly.type
_entity_poly.pdbx_seq_one_letter_code
_entity_poly.pdbx_strand_id
1 'polypeptide(L)'
;MHTLMNLRRGALALALSALASLASAATYHIELDTASLVADYGSSGWIDLQFNPGPGNTPWAAVTLSDFSGFGDAASAQLNGDVTGSLAGGYTLANTSDWNDLFHAVNFGGKIGFNVSFSGAADPTEKANQSTFSVGLMNSDASAYLGTTDASGSLLQLNWTAGLVADQGTVAAAPLLSTPTLPALAAPVPEPETWAMLAGGLALLGLARRRKPV
;
A
#
# COMPACT_ATOMS: atom_id res chain seq x y z
N MET A 1 -32.17 0.00 -41.17
CA MET A 1 -31.81 -1.16 -40.31
C MET A 1 -30.30 -1.26 -40.04
N HIS A 2 -29.42 -1.00 -41.01
CA HIS A 2 -27.94 -1.00 -40.84
C HIS A 2 -27.40 0.01 -39.80
N THR A 3 -28.00 1.20 -39.69
CA THR A 3 -27.51 2.29 -38.80
C THR A 3 -27.69 1.97 -37.31
N LEU A 4 -28.80 1.29 -36.94
CA LEU A 4 -29.07 0.87 -35.56
C LEU A 4 -28.09 -0.23 -35.08
N MET A 5 -27.65 -1.10 -35.98
CA MET A 5 -26.70 -2.18 -35.66
C MET A 5 -25.28 -1.66 -35.42
N ASN A 6 -24.88 -0.59 -36.13
CA ASN A 6 -23.59 0.06 -35.92
C ASN A 6 -23.57 0.87 -34.60
N LEU A 7 -24.69 1.52 -34.25
CA LEU A 7 -24.81 2.27 -33.00
C LEU A 7 -24.72 1.37 -31.76
N ARG A 8 -25.38 0.20 -31.79
CA ARG A 8 -25.32 -0.79 -30.70
C ARG A 8 -23.92 -1.38 -30.51
N ARG A 9 -23.18 -1.63 -31.59
CA ARG A 9 -21.80 -2.14 -31.55
C ARG A 9 -20.82 -1.08 -31.00
N GLY A 10 -21.02 0.19 -31.36
CA GLY A 10 -20.25 1.30 -30.80
C GLY A 10 -20.50 1.49 -29.30
N ALA A 11 -21.76 1.45 -28.87
CA ALA A 11 -22.12 1.56 -27.45
C ALA A 11 -21.56 0.41 -26.59
N LEU A 12 -21.56 -0.82 -27.11
CA LEU A 12 -21.00 -1.97 -26.41
C LEU A 12 -19.46 -1.86 -26.26
N ALA A 13 -18.77 -1.35 -27.28
CA ALA A 13 -17.32 -1.12 -27.24
C ALA A 13 -16.94 -0.02 -26.23
N LEU A 14 -17.73 1.07 -26.15
CA LEU A 14 -17.57 2.12 -25.14
C LEU A 14 -17.84 1.62 -23.72
N ALA A 15 -18.88 0.80 -23.54
CA ALA A 15 -19.20 0.20 -22.24
C ALA A 15 -18.10 -0.77 -21.77
N LEU A 16 -17.49 -1.53 -22.68
CA LEU A 16 -16.41 -2.46 -22.34
C LEU A 16 -15.09 -1.73 -22.03
N SER A 17 -14.79 -0.61 -22.71
CA SER A 17 -13.63 0.22 -22.37
C SER A 17 -13.81 0.96 -21.04
N ALA A 18 -15.04 1.33 -20.68
CA ALA A 18 -15.33 2.00 -19.40
C ALA A 18 -15.19 1.08 -18.18
N LEU A 19 -15.26 -0.24 -18.36
CA LEU A 19 -15.08 -1.23 -17.29
C LEU A 19 -13.61 -1.60 -17.05
N ALA A 20 -12.70 -1.23 -17.97
CA ALA A 20 -11.28 -1.57 -17.89
C ALA A 20 -10.45 -0.63 -16.98
N SER A 21 -11.08 0.40 -16.41
CA SER A 21 -10.43 1.41 -15.56
C SER A 21 -10.86 1.34 -14.09
N LEU A 22 -11.37 0.19 -13.63
CA LEU A 22 -11.40 -0.09 -12.19
C LEU A 22 -9.95 -0.28 -11.75
N ALA A 23 -9.28 0.82 -11.43
CA ALA A 23 -7.96 0.81 -10.83
C ALA A 23 -8.08 0.07 -9.50
N SER A 24 -7.52 -1.14 -9.43
CA SER A 24 -7.24 -1.80 -8.16
C SER A 24 -6.29 -0.89 -7.38
N ALA A 25 -6.56 -0.71 -6.08
CA ALA A 25 -5.65 0.03 -5.21
C ALA A 25 -4.31 -0.71 -5.14
N ALA A 26 -3.22 -0.03 -5.50
CA ALA A 26 -1.90 -0.63 -5.49
C ALA A 26 -1.58 -1.18 -4.08
N THR A 27 -1.19 -2.45 -4.03
CA THR A 27 -0.78 -3.12 -2.79
C THR A 27 0.74 -3.31 -2.80
N TYR A 28 1.40 -2.86 -1.74
CA TYR A 28 2.84 -2.99 -1.54
C TYR A 28 3.12 -4.07 -0.52
N HIS A 29 3.96 -5.05 -0.87
CA HIS A 29 4.42 -6.05 0.07
C HIS A 29 5.71 -5.56 0.76
N ILE A 30 5.66 -5.44 2.09
CA ILE A 30 6.82 -5.10 2.92
C ILE A 30 7.34 -6.38 3.54
N GLU A 31 8.67 -6.57 3.45
CA GLU A 31 9.36 -7.72 4.01
C GLU A 31 10.70 -7.26 4.60
N LEU A 32 10.90 -7.52 5.89
CA LEU A 32 12.10 -7.16 6.66
C LEU A 32 12.79 -8.44 7.11
N ASP A 33 14.03 -8.67 6.66
CA ASP A 33 14.86 -9.75 7.17
C ASP A 33 15.54 -9.31 8.48
N THR A 34 15.21 -10.00 9.57
CA THR A 34 15.68 -9.69 10.93
C THR A 34 16.71 -10.70 11.45
N ALA A 35 17.20 -11.62 10.60
CA ALA A 35 18.14 -12.65 11.02
C ALA A 35 19.42 -12.06 11.65
N SER A 36 19.91 -10.95 11.12
CA SER A 36 21.11 -10.27 11.64
C SER A 36 20.91 -9.61 12.99
N LEU A 37 19.67 -9.30 13.40
CA LEU A 37 19.39 -8.62 14.67
C LEU A 37 19.51 -9.56 15.88
N VAL A 38 19.38 -10.88 15.67
CA VAL A 38 19.30 -11.85 16.78
C VAL A 38 20.58 -11.90 17.61
N ALA A 39 21.74 -11.77 16.97
CA ALA A 39 23.03 -11.87 17.66
C ALA A 39 23.21 -10.76 18.72
N ASP A 40 22.68 -9.56 18.42
CA ASP A 40 22.90 -8.37 19.26
C ASP A 40 21.69 -8.02 20.13
N TYR A 41 20.47 -8.36 19.68
CA TYR A 41 19.21 -7.92 20.31
C TYR A 41 18.28 -9.06 20.72
N GLY A 42 18.66 -10.32 20.48
CA GLY A 42 17.84 -11.49 20.78
C GLY A 42 16.70 -11.73 19.78
N SER A 43 15.81 -12.66 20.09
CA SER A 43 14.78 -13.15 19.15
C SER A 43 13.44 -12.41 19.25
N SER A 44 13.37 -11.29 19.96
CA SER A 44 12.14 -10.54 20.20
C SER A 44 12.38 -9.05 20.10
N GLY A 45 11.42 -8.33 19.55
CA GLY A 45 11.43 -6.87 19.51
C GLY A 45 10.03 -6.32 19.27
N TRP A 46 9.99 -5.08 18.81
CA TRP A 46 8.76 -4.39 18.46
C TRP A 46 8.85 -3.84 17.05
N ILE A 47 7.69 -3.72 16.39
CA ILE A 47 7.53 -2.95 15.17
C ILE A 47 6.67 -1.73 15.49
N ASP A 48 7.11 -0.59 14.97
CA ASP A 48 6.45 0.71 15.05
C ASP A 48 5.95 1.06 13.64
N LEU A 49 4.63 1.16 13.50
CA LEU A 49 3.95 1.39 12.22
C LEU A 49 3.05 2.62 12.35
N GLN A 50 3.41 3.70 11.67
CA GLN A 50 2.66 4.95 11.79
C GLN A 50 2.13 5.42 10.45
N PHE A 51 1.00 6.12 10.48
CA PHE A 51 0.49 6.86 9.33
C PHE A 51 0.00 8.24 9.75
N ASN A 52 0.85 9.25 9.53
CA ASN A 52 0.60 10.59 10.07
C ASN A 52 0.41 11.62 8.95
N PRO A 53 -0.47 12.61 9.13
CA PRO A 53 -0.63 13.69 8.19
C PRO A 53 0.59 14.62 8.20
N GLY A 54 0.94 15.18 7.05
CA GLY A 54 1.84 16.31 6.97
C GLY A 54 1.23 17.55 7.65
N PRO A 55 2.05 18.54 8.02
CA PRO A 55 1.56 19.72 8.75
C PRO A 55 0.56 20.52 7.92
N GLY A 56 -0.61 20.88 8.47
CA GLY A 56 -1.58 21.76 7.80
C GLY A 56 -2.57 21.02 6.88
N ASN A 57 -2.74 21.50 5.64
CA ASN A 57 -3.77 21.00 4.72
C ASN A 57 -3.41 19.61 4.15
N THR A 58 -3.79 18.56 4.86
CA THR A 58 -3.59 17.16 4.43
C THR A 58 -4.97 16.48 4.26
N PRO A 59 -5.33 16.03 3.05
CA PRO A 59 -6.56 15.30 2.78
C PRO A 59 -6.64 14.03 3.61
N TRP A 60 -7.87 13.62 3.92
CA TRP A 60 -8.10 12.33 4.56
C TRP A 60 -7.50 11.20 3.73
N ALA A 61 -6.81 10.30 4.40
CA ALA A 61 -6.23 9.09 3.83
C ALA A 61 -6.23 7.98 4.88
N ALA A 62 -6.13 6.75 4.40
CA ALA A 62 -5.91 5.60 5.25
C ALA A 62 -4.93 4.61 4.61
N VAL A 63 -4.20 3.93 5.48
CA VAL A 63 -3.43 2.74 5.16
C VAL A 63 -4.15 1.53 5.70
N THR A 64 -4.33 0.51 4.86
CA THR A 64 -4.79 -0.82 5.28
C THR A 64 -3.61 -1.78 5.26
N LEU A 65 -3.44 -2.51 6.36
CA LEU A 65 -2.38 -3.49 6.58
C LEU A 65 -2.98 -4.90 6.63
N SER A 66 -2.40 -5.85 5.90
CA SER A 66 -2.87 -7.24 5.85
C SER A 66 -1.73 -8.26 5.74
N ASP A 67 -2.06 -9.55 5.77
CA ASP A 67 -1.14 -10.65 5.45
C ASP A 67 0.14 -10.67 6.31
N PHE A 68 -0.05 -10.49 7.63
CA PHE A 68 1.04 -10.41 8.59
C PHE A 68 1.79 -11.72 8.76
N SER A 69 3.11 -11.62 8.86
CA SER A 69 4.05 -12.70 9.18
C SER A 69 5.16 -12.18 10.10
N GLY A 70 5.62 -13.02 11.03
CA GLY A 70 6.66 -12.63 12.00
C GLY A 70 6.16 -11.79 13.19
N PHE A 71 4.86 -11.47 13.25
CA PHE A 71 4.25 -10.79 14.40
C PHE A 71 4.11 -11.74 15.60
N GLY A 72 4.21 -11.16 16.81
CA GLY A 72 4.07 -11.86 18.09
C GLY A 72 2.61 -12.09 18.48
N ASP A 73 2.34 -12.17 19.79
CA ASP A 73 0.98 -12.33 20.32
C ASP A 73 0.10 -11.13 19.93
N ALA A 74 -1.10 -11.40 19.40
CA ALA A 74 -2.07 -10.35 19.02
C ALA A 74 -2.47 -9.45 20.20
N ALA A 75 -2.39 -9.94 21.44
CA ALA A 75 -2.66 -9.14 22.64
C ALA A 75 -1.57 -8.10 22.93
N SER A 76 -0.42 -8.17 22.25
CA SER A 76 0.66 -7.18 22.38
C SER A 76 0.41 -5.90 21.59
N ALA A 77 -0.60 -5.88 20.71
CA ALA A 77 -0.94 -4.70 19.92
C ALA A 77 -1.30 -3.50 20.80
N GLN A 78 -0.62 -2.38 20.57
CA GLN A 78 -0.92 -1.09 21.16
C GLN A 78 -1.31 -0.15 20.03
N LEU A 79 -2.53 0.40 20.13
CA LEU A 79 -3.11 1.28 19.12
C LEU A 79 -3.21 2.68 19.71
N ASN A 80 -2.69 3.68 18.99
CA ASN A 80 -2.85 5.09 19.35
C ASN A 80 -3.39 5.90 18.16
N GLY A 81 -4.24 6.88 18.42
CA GLY A 81 -4.85 7.70 17.38
C GLY A 81 -5.95 6.96 16.62
N ASP A 82 -6.08 7.24 15.33
CA ASP A 82 -7.12 6.65 14.47
C ASP A 82 -6.62 5.35 13.84
N VAL A 83 -6.43 4.36 14.71
CA VAL A 83 -6.00 3.01 14.36
C VAL A 83 -7.04 2.01 14.83
N THR A 84 -7.49 1.15 13.91
CA THR A 84 -8.51 0.14 14.18
C THR A 84 -8.12 -1.20 13.59
N GLY A 85 -8.80 -2.28 14.02
CA GLY A 85 -8.60 -3.62 13.49
C GLY A 85 -7.86 -4.55 14.45
N SER A 86 -7.27 -5.61 13.89
CA SER A 86 -6.58 -6.66 14.65
C SER A 86 -5.61 -7.44 13.76
N LEU A 87 -4.64 -8.13 14.36
CA LEU A 87 -3.68 -8.96 13.64
C LEU A 87 -4.34 -10.00 12.73
N ALA A 88 -5.48 -10.57 13.13
CA ALA A 88 -6.21 -11.56 12.36
C ALA A 88 -7.03 -10.96 11.20
N GLY A 89 -7.51 -9.72 11.36
CA GLY A 89 -8.44 -9.07 10.44
C GLY A 89 -7.82 -8.00 9.55
N GLY A 90 -6.58 -7.59 9.82
CA GLY A 90 -6.00 -6.38 9.25
C GLY A 90 -6.08 -5.20 10.21
N TYR A 91 -5.19 -4.23 10.03
CA TYR A 91 -5.24 -2.94 10.70
C TYR A 91 -5.49 -1.83 9.69
N THR A 92 -6.24 -0.82 10.10
CA THR A 92 -6.43 0.41 9.32
C THR A 92 -5.94 1.59 10.15
N LEU A 93 -5.02 2.37 9.58
CA LEU A 93 -4.49 3.59 10.17
C LEU A 93 -4.97 4.76 9.30
N ALA A 94 -5.79 5.67 9.86
CA ALA A 94 -6.21 6.88 9.17
C ALA A 94 -5.41 8.09 9.65
N ASN A 95 -5.12 9.05 8.77
CA ASN A 95 -4.26 10.20 9.06
C ASN A 95 -4.97 11.35 9.81
N THR A 96 -5.94 11.05 10.66
CA THR A 96 -6.84 12.07 11.23
C THR A 96 -6.32 12.69 12.53
N SER A 97 -5.37 12.04 13.21
CA SER A 97 -4.66 12.59 14.37
C SER A 97 -3.21 12.91 14.04
N ASP A 98 -2.56 13.73 14.86
CA ASP A 98 -1.13 14.02 14.72
C ASP A 98 -0.23 12.77 14.87
N TRP A 99 -0.74 11.74 15.55
CA TRP A 99 -0.05 10.48 15.82
C TRP A 99 -1.01 9.29 15.75
N ASN A 100 -0.96 8.55 14.64
CA ASN A 100 -1.71 7.31 14.40
C ASN A 100 -0.71 6.17 14.28
N ASP A 101 -0.69 5.30 15.28
CA ASP A 101 0.40 4.36 15.52
C ASP A 101 -0.14 2.98 15.90
N LEU A 102 0.46 1.97 15.28
CA LEU A 102 0.35 0.57 15.63
C LEU A 102 1.73 0.11 16.10
N PHE A 103 1.85 -0.07 17.41
CA PHE A 103 3.03 -0.65 18.05
C PHE A 103 2.74 -2.10 18.43
N HIS A 104 3.55 -3.05 17.95
CA HIS A 104 3.26 -4.48 18.12
C HIS A 104 4.52 -5.30 18.34
N ALA A 105 4.44 -6.34 19.19
CA ALA A 105 5.57 -7.24 19.38
C ALA A 105 5.81 -8.07 18.11
N VAL A 106 7.07 -8.36 17.81
CA VAL A 106 7.52 -9.16 16.66
C VAL A 106 8.61 -10.13 17.07
N ASN A 107 8.77 -11.20 16.29
CA ASN A 107 9.80 -12.21 16.50
C ASN A 107 10.95 -12.01 15.50
N PHE A 108 12.16 -11.81 16.02
CA PHE A 108 13.37 -11.73 15.21
C PHE A 108 13.95 -13.11 14.89
N GLY A 109 14.79 -13.19 13.85
CA GLY A 109 15.42 -14.43 13.40
C GLY A 109 14.86 -15.00 12.10
N GLY A 110 13.94 -14.28 11.49
CA GLY A 110 13.37 -14.58 10.18
C GLY A 110 12.85 -13.31 9.54
N LYS A 111 11.74 -13.44 8.80
CA LYS A 111 11.13 -12.30 8.11
C LYS A 111 9.93 -11.78 8.88
N ILE A 112 9.83 -10.45 8.96
CA ILE A 112 8.61 -9.75 9.34
C ILE A 112 8.02 -9.18 8.05
N GLY A 113 6.76 -9.49 7.74
CA GLY A 113 6.17 -9.03 6.49
C GLY A 113 4.67 -8.79 6.60
N PHE A 114 4.18 -7.89 5.76
CA PHE A 114 2.78 -7.48 5.66
C PHE A 114 2.54 -6.74 4.34
N ASN A 115 1.28 -6.65 3.93
CA ASN A 115 0.85 -5.87 2.79
C ASN A 115 0.34 -4.51 3.23
N VAL A 116 0.51 -3.50 2.38
CA VAL A 116 0.12 -2.11 2.60
C VAL A 116 -0.67 -1.63 1.38
N SER A 117 -1.88 -1.13 1.58
CA SER A 117 -2.64 -0.43 0.54
C SER A 117 -3.08 0.94 1.05
N PHE A 118 -3.23 1.88 0.12
CA PHE A 118 -3.60 3.27 0.43
C PHE A 118 -4.96 3.60 -0.17
N SER A 119 -5.76 4.35 0.58
CA SER A 119 -7.00 4.98 0.13
C SER A 119 -7.02 6.42 0.61
N GLY A 120 -7.87 7.25 0.01
CA GLY A 120 -7.98 8.63 0.45
C GLY A 120 -8.87 9.51 -0.38
N ALA A 121 -9.20 10.67 0.21
CA ALA A 121 -9.98 11.69 -0.44
C ALA A 121 -9.23 12.32 -1.62
N ALA A 122 -9.98 12.92 -2.54
CA ALA A 122 -9.42 13.73 -3.60
C ALA A 122 -8.81 15.02 -3.04
N ASP A 123 -7.75 15.51 -3.69
CA ASP A 123 -7.30 16.90 -3.61
C ASP A 123 -7.46 17.58 -4.98
N PRO A 124 -8.59 18.26 -5.24
CA PRO A 124 -8.81 18.98 -6.49
C PRO A 124 -7.85 20.16 -6.70
N THR A 125 -7.10 20.57 -5.66
CA THR A 125 -6.18 21.71 -5.74
C THR A 125 -4.74 21.30 -6.02
N GLU A 126 -4.41 20.01 -5.82
CA GLU A 126 -3.05 19.43 -5.90
C GLU A 126 -2.00 20.23 -5.13
N LYS A 127 -2.42 20.79 -3.99
CA LYS A 127 -1.61 21.64 -3.10
C LYS A 127 -1.60 21.12 -1.67
N ALA A 128 -2.28 20.01 -1.42
CA ALA A 128 -2.24 19.30 -0.16
C ALA A 128 -0.82 18.85 0.20
N ASN A 129 -0.58 18.78 1.50
CA ASN A 129 0.56 18.06 2.03
C ASN A 129 0.32 16.56 1.99
N GLN A 130 1.42 15.81 2.01
CA GLN A 130 1.42 14.36 1.96
C GLN A 130 1.11 13.77 3.34
N SER A 131 0.73 12.50 3.37
CA SER A 131 0.77 11.70 4.60
C SER A 131 1.91 10.69 4.51
N THR A 132 2.57 10.40 5.62
CA THR A 132 3.72 9.50 5.64
C THR A 132 3.37 8.25 6.41
N PHE A 133 3.49 7.10 5.75
CA PHE A 133 3.52 5.79 6.39
C PHE A 133 4.97 5.45 6.73
N SER A 134 5.27 5.16 7.99
CA SER A 134 6.62 4.79 8.43
C SER A 134 6.66 3.42 9.09
N VAL A 135 7.79 2.73 8.93
CA VAL A 135 8.05 1.42 9.53
C VAL A 135 9.36 1.51 10.30
N GLY A 136 9.35 1.25 11.60
CA GLY A 136 10.51 1.11 12.46
C GLY A 136 10.55 -0.25 13.15
N LEU A 137 11.76 -0.73 13.49
CA LEU A 137 11.94 -1.86 14.39
C LEU A 137 12.64 -1.38 15.66
N MET A 138 12.25 -1.92 16.81
CA MET A 138 12.84 -1.60 18.11
C MET A 138 13.28 -2.84 18.87
N ASN A 139 14.24 -2.68 19.79
CA ASN A 139 14.64 -3.72 20.74
C ASN A 139 13.50 -4.13 21.69
N SER A 140 13.65 -5.26 22.38
CA SER A 140 12.59 -5.88 23.21
C SER A 140 12.02 -4.99 24.32
N ASP A 141 12.80 -4.05 24.82
CA ASP A 141 12.44 -3.06 25.84
C ASP A 141 11.95 -1.72 25.25
N ALA A 142 11.81 -1.62 23.92
CA ALA A 142 11.32 -0.45 23.19
C ALA A 142 12.12 0.83 23.48
N SER A 143 13.42 0.70 23.75
CA SER A 143 14.30 1.83 24.11
C SER A 143 15.15 2.34 22.94
N ALA A 144 15.30 1.56 21.86
CA ALA A 144 16.11 1.95 20.71
C ALA A 144 15.56 1.38 19.38
N TYR A 145 15.62 2.20 18.33
CA TYR A 145 15.39 1.78 16.95
C TYR A 145 16.57 0.96 16.40
N LEU A 146 16.27 -0.02 15.56
CA LEU A 146 17.19 -1.01 15.02
C LEU A 146 17.27 -0.94 13.50
N GLY A 147 18.43 -1.32 12.94
CA GLY A 147 18.62 -1.46 11.49
C GLY A 147 18.62 -0.14 10.69
N THR A 148 18.66 1.00 11.37
CA THR A 148 18.68 2.32 10.73
C THR A 148 19.57 3.29 11.48
N THR A 149 20.11 4.25 10.74
CA THR A 149 20.81 5.43 11.29
C THR A 149 20.05 6.72 10.97
N ASP A 150 18.89 6.59 10.35
CA ASP A 150 18.02 7.72 10.06
C ASP A 150 17.48 8.34 11.36
N ALA A 151 17.47 9.67 11.43
CA ALA A 151 17.04 10.39 12.62
C ALA A 151 15.56 10.15 12.97
N SER A 152 14.74 9.73 12.00
CA SER A 152 13.35 9.36 12.22
C SER A 152 13.18 7.99 12.90
N GLY A 153 14.23 7.17 12.97
CA GLY A 153 14.11 5.78 13.43
C GLY A 153 13.42 4.85 12.42
N SER A 154 13.06 5.35 11.24
CA SER A 154 12.40 4.55 10.20
C SER A 154 13.39 3.70 9.39
N LEU A 155 12.96 2.50 9.05
CA LEU A 155 13.53 1.62 8.02
C LEU A 155 12.91 1.91 6.65
N LEU A 156 11.62 2.25 6.63
CA LEU A 156 10.86 2.57 5.42
C LEU A 156 9.96 3.78 5.69
N GLN A 157 9.85 4.65 4.69
CA GLN A 157 8.81 5.68 4.64
C GLN A 157 8.17 5.72 3.26
N LEU A 158 6.85 5.65 3.23
CA LEU A 158 6.01 5.78 2.04
C LEU A 158 5.17 7.05 2.16
N ASN A 159 5.40 8.01 1.28
CA ASN A 159 4.66 9.25 1.24
C ASN A 159 3.48 9.12 0.27
N TRP A 160 2.28 9.23 0.81
CA TRP A 160 1.04 9.26 0.04
C TRP A 160 0.68 10.70 -0.32
N THR A 161 0.41 10.93 -1.61
CA THR A 161 -0.13 12.19 -2.14
C THR A 161 -1.51 11.94 -2.71
N ALA A 162 -2.51 12.70 -2.26
CA ALA A 162 -3.86 12.64 -2.81
C ALA A 162 -3.87 12.95 -4.32
N GLY A 163 -4.75 12.27 -5.06
CA GLY A 163 -4.97 12.57 -6.48
C GLY A 163 -6.17 13.49 -6.69
N LEU A 164 -6.40 13.88 -7.95
CA LEU A 164 -7.59 14.65 -8.36
C LEU A 164 -8.92 13.91 -8.14
N VAL A 165 -8.86 12.59 -8.01
CA VAL A 165 -10.00 11.71 -7.76
C VAL A 165 -9.69 10.89 -6.52
N ALA A 166 -10.73 10.61 -5.71
CA ALA A 166 -10.61 9.76 -4.53
C ALA A 166 -9.98 8.40 -4.91
N ASP A 167 -9.14 7.90 -4.01
CA ASP A 167 -8.41 6.63 -4.12
C ASP A 167 -7.44 6.53 -5.30
N GLN A 168 -7.23 7.62 -6.06
CA GLN A 168 -6.24 7.68 -7.15
C GLN A 168 -5.01 8.52 -6.75
N GLY A 169 -4.57 8.35 -5.50
CA GLY A 169 -3.35 8.96 -5.00
C GLY A 169 -2.08 8.31 -5.56
N THR A 170 -0.94 8.94 -5.31
CA THR A 170 0.39 8.40 -5.65
C THR A 170 1.20 8.13 -4.39
N VAL A 171 2.10 7.14 -4.46
CA VAL A 171 2.98 6.76 -3.35
C VAL A 171 4.42 6.88 -3.81
N ALA A 172 5.27 7.50 -2.98
CA ALA A 172 6.70 7.61 -3.21
C ALA A 172 7.48 7.16 -1.96
N ALA A 173 8.52 6.34 -2.15
CA ALA A 173 9.47 6.05 -1.08
C ALA A 173 10.31 7.28 -0.75
N ALA A 174 10.52 7.55 0.54
CA ALA A 174 11.55 8.49 0.97
C ALA A 174 12.93 7.82 0.93
N PRO A 175 13.99 8.53 0.51
CA PRO A 175 15.36 8.04 0.67
C PRO A 175 15.73 8.05 2.16
N LEU A 176 16.03 6.88 2.73
CA LEU A 176 16.41 6.71 4.13
C LEU A 176 17.84 6.16 4.27
N LEU A 177 18.48 6.47 5.40
CA LEU A 177 19.77 5.92 5.78
C LEU A 177 19.59 4.63 6.60
N SER A 178 19.12 3.58 5.93
CA SER A 178 18.87 2.26 6.52
C SER A 178 19.94 1.24 6.17
N THR A 179 20.21 0.32 7.09
CA THR A 179 21.22 -0.74 6.94
C THR A 179 20.62 -2.08 7.38
N PRO A 180 20.37 -3.05 6.47
CA PRO A 180 20.69 -3.05 5.04
C PRO A 180 19.70 -2.21 4.20
N THR A 181 20.12 -1.84 2.98
CA THR A 181 19.27 -1.14 2.01
C THR A 181 18.04 -1.99 1.68
N LEU A 182 16.84 -1.52 2.06
CA LEU A 182 15.61 -2.16 1.64
C LEU A 182 15.52 -2.18 0.11
N PRO A 183 15.06 -3.28 -0.51
CA PRO A 183 14.87 -3.34 -1.94
C PRO A 183 13.92 -2.21 -2.37
N ALA A 184 14.31 -1.51 -3.43
CA ALA A 184 13.47 -0.48 -4.05
C ALA A 184 12.05 -1.04 -4.26
N LEU A 185 11.03 -0.28 -3.87
CA LEU A 185 9.64 -0.60 -4.19
C LEU A 185 9.56 -0.84 -5.69
N ALA A 186 9.32 -2.08 -6.09
CA ALA A 186 9.03 -2.38 -7.47
C ALA A 186 7.74 -1.64 -7.83
N ALA A 187 7.74 -0.90 -8.93
CA ALA A 187 6.52 -0.31 -9.47
C ALA A 187 5.42 -1.39 -9.54
N PRO A 188 4.16 -1.07 -9.20
CA PRO A 188 3.08 -2.05 -9.18
C PRO A 188 3.07 -2.81 -10.51
N VAL A 189 3.31 -4.12 -10.44
CA VAL A 189 3.28 -4.99 -11.61
C VAL A 189 1.83 -5.01 -12.10
N PRO A 190 1.55 -4.78 -13.39
CA PRO A 190 0.19 -4.86 -13.90
C PRO A 190 -0.43 -6.19 -13.49
N GLU A 191 -1.51 -6.14 -12.72
CA GLU A 191 -2.11 -7.33 -12.13
C GLU A 191 -2.49 -8.34 -13.23
N PRO A 192 -2.51 -9.66 -12.94
CA PRO A 192 -2.79 -10.71 -13.94
C PRO A 192 -4.07 -10.46 -14.75
N GLU A 193 -5.04 -9.81 -14.13
CA GLU A 193 -6.30 -9.41 -14.75
C GLU A 193 -6.16 -8.31 -15.82
N THR A 194 -5.16 -7.43 -15.72
CA THR A 194 -4.83 -6.47 -16.80
C THR A 194 -4.44 -7.22 -18.08
N TRP A 195 -3.65 -8.28 -17.94
CA TRP A 195 -3.25 -9.14 -19.06
C TRP A 195 -4.41 -9.99 -19.56
N ALA A 196 -5.24 -10.53 -18.66
CA ALA A 196 -6.43 -11.28 -19.04
C ALA A 196 -7.44 -10.40 -19.80
N MET A 197 -7.58 -9.13 -19.42
CA MET A 197 -8.46 -8.16 -20.08
C MET A 197 -7.90 -7.68 -21.41
N LEU A 198 -6.58 -7.44 -21.53
CA LEU A 198 -5.93 -7.18 -22.80
C LEU A 198 -6.10 -8.36 -23.76
N ALA A 199 -5.83 -9.58 -23.29
CA ALA A 199 -6.00 -10.80 -24.06
C ALA A 199 -7.46 -11.04 -24.45
N GLY A 200 -8.40 -10.81 -23.53
CA GLY A 200 -9.84 -10.87 -23.77
C GLY A 200 -10.29 -9.86 -24.82
N GLY A 201 -9.82 -8.62 -24.74
CA GLY A 201 -10.08 -7.57 -25.73
C GLY A 201 -9.57 -7.94 -27.12
N LEU A 202 -8.33 -8.43 -27.21
CA LEU A 202 -7.75 -8.90 -28.47
C LEU A 202 -8.50 -10.11 -29.05
N ALA A 203 -8.94 -11.05 -28.20
CA ALA A 203 -9.73 -12.21 -28.62
C ALA A 203 -11.10 -11.77 -29.20
N LEU A 204 -11.77 -10.82 -28.56
CA LEU A 204 -13.04 -10.27 -29.03
C LEU A 204 -12.88 -9.52 -30.36
N LEU A 205 -11.80 -8.75 -30.53
CA LEU A 205 -11.47 -8.09 -31.81
C LEU A 205 -11.21 -9.11 -32.93
N GLY A 206 -10.48 -10.19 -32.62
CA GLY A 206 -10.23 -11.29 -33.57
C GLY A 206 -11.53 -11.98 -34.02
N LEU A 207 -12.43 -12.27 -33.08
CA LEU A 207 -13.73 -12.87 -33.38
C LEU A 207 -14.65 -11.92 -34.17
N ALA A 208 -14.62 -10.62 -33.86
CA ALA A 208 -15.39 -9.61 -34.60
C ALA A 208 -14.88 -9.45 -36.04
N ARG A 209 -13.56 -9.53 -36.27
CA ARG A 209 -12.96 -9.47 -37.61
C ARG A 209 -13.30 -10.69 -38.46
N ARG A 210 -13.41 -11.88 -37.85
CA ARG A 210 -13.87 -13.11 -38.53
C ARG A 210 -15.34 -13.09 -38.95
N ARG A 211 -16.17 -12.23 -38.36
CA ARG A 211 -17.62 -12.14 -38.63
C ARG A 211 -18.00 -11.04 -39.64
N LYS A 212 -17.04 -10.36 -40.27
CA LYS A 212 -17.31 -9.56 -41.46
C LYS A 212 -17.35 -10.51 -42.66
N PRO A 213 -18.51 -10.73 -43.31
CA PRO A 213 -18.52 -11.38 -44.62
C PRO A 213 -17.83 -10.46 -45.61
N VAL A 214 -17.08 -11.05 -46.55
CA VAL A 214 -16.64 -10.39 -47.79
C VAL A 214 -17.88 -9.94 -48.55
#